data_AF-A0AAW0IBB1-F1
#
_entry.id   AF-A0AAW0IBB1-F1
#
_cell.length_a   1.000
_cell.length_b   1.000
_cell.length_c   1.000
_cell.angle_alpha   90.00
_cell.angle_beta   90.00
_cell.angle_gamma   90.00
#
_symmetry.space_group_name_H-M   'P 1'
#
loop_
_entity.id
_entity.type
_entity.pdbx_description
1 polymer ?
#
loop_
_entity_poly.entity_id
_entity_poly.type
_entity_poly.pdbx_seq_one_letter_code
_entity_poly.pdbx_strand_id
1 'polypeptide(L)'
;MLQYILEKCYPQEHEQLKELREATVKEHPFWSLMNVPVDEGLLVSMLLKTMNAKKTIEIGVFTGYSLLVTALALPADGKIIAIDPNKEAYQTGLPFIQKAGVEHKINFIESDALPILNDLITNVSFLHDA
;
A
#
# COMPACT_ATOMS: atom_id res chain seq x y z
N MET A 1 20.63 -12.32 12.75
CA MET A 1 19.93 -11.08 13.17
C MET A 1 18.68 -10.84 12.32
N LEU A 2 18.79 -10.63 10.99
CA LEU A 2 17.62 -10.41 10.12
C LEU A 2 16.58 -11.54 10.18
N GLN A 3 17.01 -12.79 10.05
CA GLN A 3 16.12 -13.96 10.13
C GLN A 3 15.29 -13.99 11.43
N TYR A 4 15.92 -13.65 12.56
CA TYR A 4 15.24 -13.58 13.85
C TYR A 4 14.16 -12.49 13.88
N ILE A 5 14.41 -11.34 13.27
CA ILE A 5 13.42 -10.26 13.16
C ILE A 5 12.22 -10.75 12.35
N LEU A 6 12.46 -11.31 11.16
CA LEU A 6 11.39 -11.78 10.28
C LEU A 6 10.54 -12.87 10.95
N GLU A 7 11.16 -13.82 11.66
CA GLU A 7 10.46 -14.85 12.45
C GLU A 7 9.53 -14.26 13.53
N LYS A 8 9.85 -13.09 14.07
CA LYS A 8 8.97 -12.36 15.01
C LYS A 8 7.92 -11.51 14.33
N CYS A 9 8.17 -11.06 13.10
CA CYS A 9 7.26 -10.22 12.33
C CYS A 9 6.17 -11.02 11.62
N TYR A 10 6.47 -12.19 11.04
CA TYR A 10 5.49 -12.99 10.30
C TYR A 10 4.21 -13.32 11.09
N PRO A 11 4.26 -13.67 12.40
CA PRO A 11 3.04 -13.91 13.17
C PRO A 11 2.15 -12.67 13.38
N GLN A 12 2.67 -11.47 13.14
CA GLN A 12 1.94 -10.20 13.26
C GLN A 12 1.39 -9.71 11.91
N GLU A 13 1.77 -10.34 10.81
CA GLU A 13 1.34 -10.01 9.47
C GLU A 13 -0.15 -10.33 9.30
N HIS A 14 -0.91 -9.39 8.73
CA HIS A 14 -2.31 -9.63 8.40
C HIS A 14 -2.43 -10.73 7.35
N GLU A 15 -3.45 -11.59 7.44
CA GLU A 15 -3.62 -12.72 6.52
C GLU A 15 -3.63 -12.28 5.05
N GLN A 16 -4.34 -11.21 4.72
CA GLN A 16 -4.37 -10.67 3.35
C GLN A 16 -3.03 -10.10 2.88
N LEU A 17 -2.17 -9.63 3.78
CA LEU A 17 -0.80 -9.22 3.42
C LEU A 17 0.07 -10.43 3.09
N LYS A 18 -0.06 -11.50 3.89
CA LYS A 18 0.62 -12.77 3.62
C LYS A 18 0.20 -13.35 2.27
N GLU A 19 -1.12 -13.45 2.02
CA GLU A 19 -1.66 -13.95 0.75
C GLU A 19 -1.16 -13.11 -0.43
N LEU A 20 -1.17 -11.77 -0.31
CA LEU A 20 -0.65 -10.86 -1.33
C LEU A 20 0.84 -11.06 -1.59
N ARG A 21 1.65 -11.20 -0.52
CA ARG A 21 3.09 -11.45 -0.64
C ARG A 21 3.37 -12.76 -1.38
N GLU A 22 2.62 -13.81 -1.10
CA GLU A 22 2.72 -15.11 -1.79
C GLU A 22 2.28 -15.00 -3.26
N ALA A 23 1.18 -14.30 -3.55
CA ALA A 23 0.70 -14.05 -4.91
C ALA A 23 1.71 -13.24 -5.74
N THR A 24 2.32 -12.23 -5.14
CA THR A 24 3.36 -11.40 -5.77
C THR A 24 4.56 -12.23 -6.19
N VAL A 25 5.05 -13.14 -5.33
CA VAL A 25 6.16 -14.05 -5.67
C VAL A 25 5.78 -15.01 -6.79
N LYS A 26 4.53 -15.49 -6.79
CA LYS A 26 4.05 -16.45 -7.79
C LYS A 26 3.88 -15.81 -9.18
N GLU A 27 3.24 -14.65 -9.24
CA GLU A 27 2.88 -13.98 -10.51
C GLU A 27 4.04 -13.16 -11.07
N HIS A 28 4.90 -12.62 -10.20
CA HIS A 28 5.98 -11.71 -10.56
C HIS A 28 7.34 -12.16 -10.00
N PRO A 29 7.82 -13.37 -10.30
CA PRO A 29 8.96 -13.99 -9.60
C PRO A 29 10.28 -13.20 -9.71
N PHE A 30 10.51 -12.51 -10.83
CA PHE A 30 11.69 -11.65 -10.99
C PHE A 30 11.53 -10.30 -10.29
N TRP A 31 10.31 -9.76 -10.29
CA TRP A 31 9.97 -8.43 -9.81
C TRP A 31 9.54 -8.40 -8.34
N SER A 32 9.28 -9.56 -7.72
CA SER A 32 8.86 -9.68 -6.32
C SER A 32 9.90 -9.15 -5.32
N LEU A 33 11.15 -8.97 -5.76
CA LEU A 33 12.21 -8.30 -5.00
C LEU A 33 11.91 -6.81 -4.74
N MET A 34 11.02 -6.20 -5.53
CA MET A 34 10.55 -4.82 -5.30
C MET A 34 9.55 -4.72 -4.14
N ASN A 35 9.07 -5.84 -3.62
CA ASN A 35 8.04 -5.83 -2.60
C ASN A 35 8.59 -5.40 -1.23
N VAL A 36 7.75 -4.70 -0.47
CA VAL A 36 8.11 -4.25 0.88
C VAL A 36 8.17 -5.46 1.84
N PRO A 37 9.25 -5.64 2.62
CA PRO A 37 9.35 -6.75 3.55
C PRO A 37 8.44 -6.54 4.77
N VAL A 38 8.11 -7.65 5.46
CA VAL A 38 7.10 -7.65 6.53
C VAL A 38 7.44 -6.73 7.70
N ASP A 39 8.73 -6.64 8.07
CA ASP A 39 9.23 -5.80 9.14
C ASP A 39 9.09 -4.30 8.82
N GLU A 40 9.35 -3.92 7.58
CA GLU A 40 9.11 -2.55 7.10
C GLU A 40 7.61 -2.23 7.09
N GLY A 41 6.76 -3.17 6.65
CA GLY A 41 5.30 -3.01 6.71
C GLY A 41 4.78 -2.78 8.14
N LEU A 42 5.31 -3.51 9.12
CA LEU A 42 4.95 -3.32 10.53
C LEU A 42 5.41 -1.95 11.07
N LEU A 43 6.61 -1.51 10.69
CA LEU A 43 7.11 -0.17 11.03
C LEU A 43 6.22 0.93 10.46
N VAL A 44 5.87 0.85 9.17
CA VAL A 44 4.96 1.82 8.51
C VAL A 44 3.59 1.82 9.20
N SER A 45 3.03 0.65 9.50
CA SER A 45 1.75 0.55 10.23
C SER A 45 1.82 1.24 11.60
N MET A 46 2.91 1.05 12.34
CA MET A 46 3.13 1.70 13.63
C MET A 46 3.20 3.22 13.48
N LEU A 47 3.98 3.72 12.52
CA LEU A 47 4.14 5.16 12.27
C LEU A 47 2.79 5.82 11.92
N LEU A 48 2.03 5.24 11.01
CA LEU A 48 0.71 5.76 10.60
C LEU A 48 -0.25 5.86 11.79
N LYS A 49 -0.28 4.83 12.65
CA LYS A 49 -1.12 4.80 13.85
C LYS A 49 -0.66 5.84 14.87
N THR A 50 0.63 5.97 15.13
CA THR A 50 1.19 6.95 16.06
C THR A 50 0.93 8.39 15.59
N MET A 51 0.97 8.64 14.29
CA MET A 51 0.68 9.95 13.70
C MET A 51 -0.81 10.27 13.62
N ASN A 52 -1.70 9.30 13.92
CA ASN A 52 -3.13 9.39 13.65
C ASN A 52 -3.42 9.83 12.21
N ALA A 53 -2.70 9.25 11.25
CA ALA A 53 -2.80 9.60 9.85
C ALA A 53 -4.21 9.31 9.31
N LYS A 54 -4.72 10.20 8.45
CA LYS A 54 -6.02 10.06 7.79
C LYS A 54 -5.96 10.17 6.27
N LYS A 55 -5.06 11.01 5.75
CA LYS A 55 -4.84 11.19 4.31
C LYS A 55 -3.38 10.89 4.00
N THR A 56 -3.14 10.03 3.02
CA THR A 56 -1.79 9.60 2.63
C THR A 56 -1.68 9.60 1.11
N ILE A 57 -0.44 9.65 0.63
CA ILE A 57 -0.09 9.46 -0.78
C ILE A 57 0.96 8.37 -0.87
N GLU A 58 0.79 7.44 -1.80
CA GLU A 58 1.75 6.37 -2.11
C GLU A 58 2.17 6.52 -3.57
N ILE A 59 3.48 6.61 -3.80
CA ILE A 59 4.09 6.72 -5.13
C ILE A 59 4.91 5.45 -5.36
N GLY A 60 4.52 4.66 -6.36
CA GLY A 60 5.00 3.30 -6.52
C GLY A 60 4.18 2.35 -5.65
N VAL A 61 3.26 1.64 -6.29
CA VAL A 61 2.32 0.69 -5.69
C VAL A 61 2.74 -0.74 -6.00
N PHE A 62 3.21 -1.01 -7.23
CA PHE A 62 3.44 -2.37 -7.73
C PHE A 62 2.21 -3.26 -7.45
N THR A 63 2.36 -4.37 -6.71
CA THR A 63 1.24 -5.24 -6.32
C THR A 63 0.53 -4.77 -5.05
N GLY A 64 1.00 -3.72 -4.38
CA GLY A 64 0.24 -3.04 -3.32
C GLY A 64 0.41 -3.59 -1.90
N TYR A 65 1.55 -4.20 -1.55
CA TYR A 65 1.79 -4.64 -0.16
C TYR A 65 1.86 -3.45 0.81
N SER A 66 2.66 -2.41 0.50
CA SER A 66 2.69 -1.15 1.26
C SER A 66 1.33 -0.47 1.27
N LEU A 67 0.64 -0.46 0.12
CA LEU A 67 -0.69 0.12 -0.01
C LEU A 67 -1.69 -0.55 0.93
N LEU A 68 -1.67 -1.89 1.01
CA LEU A 68 -2.53 -2.65 1.90
C LEU A 68 -2.14 -2.46 3.37
N VAL A 69 -0.84 -2.40 3.69
CA VAL A 69 -0.36 -2.03 5.04
C VAL A 69 -0.94 -0.68 5.47
N THR A 70 -0.84 0.32 4.59
CA THR A 70 -1.34 1.67 4.83
C THR A 70 -2.86 1.65 5.01
N ALA A 71 -3.59 1.00 4.11
CA ALA A 71 -5.05 0.92 4.16
C ALA A 71 -5.57 0.23 5.43
N LEU A 72 -4.90 -0.81 5.92
CA LEU A 72 -5.22 -1.49 7.18
C LEU A 72 -4.89 -0.63 8.42
N ALA A 73 -3.89 0.25 8.34
CA ALA A 73 -3.46 1.09 9.45
C ALA A 73 -4.31 2.35 9.63
N LEU A 74 -4.82 2.92 8.54
CA LEU A 74 -5.67 4.12 8.56
C LEU A 74 -7.06 3.83 9.18
N PRO A 75 -7.73 4.83 9.77
CA PRO A 75 -9.11 4.69 10.24
C PRO A 75 -10.07 4.38 9.08
N ALA A 76 -11.33 4.06 9.41
CA ALA A 76 -12.34 3.65 8.42
C ALA A 76 -12.62 4.73 7.35
N ASP A 77 -12.52 6.01 7.75
CA ASP A 77 -12.64 7.21 6.92
C ASP A 77 -11.31 7.64 6.28
N GLY A 78 -10.26 6.84 6.40
CA GLY A 78 -8.94 7.11 5.85
C GLY A 78 -8.89 7.03 4.33
N LYS A 79 -7.97 7.79 3.74
CA LYS A 79 -7.90 8.06 2.30
C LYS A 79 -6.47 7.99 1.79
N ILE A 80 -6.28 7.32 0.66
CA ILE A 80 -4.99 7.07 0.03
C ILE A 80 -5.08 7.45 -1.44
N ILE A 81 -4.21 8.36 -1.87
CA ILE A 81 -3.92 8.56 -3.29
C ILE A 81 -2.77 7.62 -3.65
N ALA A 82 -3.01 6.64 -4.50
CA ALA A 82 -2.01 5.64 -4.88
C ALA A 82 -1.68 5.83 -6.36
N ILE A 83 -0.41 6.08 -6.69
CA ILE A 83 0.02 6.43 -8.04
C ILE A 83 1.06 5.42 -8.51
N ASP A 84 0.79 4.75 -9.63
CA ASP A 84 1.72 3.84 -10.28
C ASP A 84 1.43 3.79 -11.79
N PRO A 85 2.46 3.76 -12.66
CA PRO A 85 2.25 3.62 -14.10
C PRO A 85 1.78 2.22 -14.52
N ASN A 86 1.94 1.19 -13.69
CA ASN A 86 1.64 -0.20 -14.01
C ASN A 86 0.38 -0.69 -13.29
N LYS A 87 -0.78 -0.49 -13.92
CA LYS A 87 -2.06 -0.98 -13.43
C LYS A 87 -2.17 -2.51 -13.42
N GLU A 88 -1.50 -3.21 -14.33
CA GLU A 88 -1.53 -4.67 -14.40
C GLU A 88 -0.93 -5.28 -13.12
N ALA A 89 0.19 -4.74 -12.63
CA ALA A 89 0.76 -5.16 -11.35
C ALA A 89 -0.19 -4.89 -10.18
N TYR A 90 -0.84 -3.72 -10.14
CA TYR A 90 -1.83 -3.39 -9.09
C TYR A 90 -3.00 -4.38 -9.07
N GLN A 91 -3.43 -4.89 -10.23
CA GLN A 91 -4.52 -5.86 -10.33
C GLN A 91 -4.19 -7.20 -9.64
N THR A 92 -2.92 -7.57 -9.49
CA THR A 92 -2.53 -8.73 -8.65
C THR A 92 -2.93 -8.51 -7.19
N GLY A 93 -2.82 -7.28 -6.68
CA GLY A 93 -3.12 -6.93 -5.28
C GLY A 93 -4.59 -6.69 -4.97
N LEU A 94 -5.33 -6.20 -5.94
CA LEU A 94 -6.71 -5.74 -5.77
C LEU A 94 -7.64 -6.75 -5.09
N PRO A 95 -7.62 -8.07 -5.42
CA PRO A 95 -8.48 -9.05 -4.74
C PRO A 95 -8.22 -9.15 -3.22
N PHE A 96 -6.97 -8.98 -2.77
CA PHE A 96 -6.61 -9.05 -1.35
C PHE A 96 -7.00 -7.77 -0.61
N ILE A 97 -6.88 -6.62 -1.27
CA ILE A 97 -7.38 -5.33 -0.79
C ILE A 97 -8.91 -5.38 -0.61
N GLN A 98 -9.62 -5.98 -1.58
CA GLN A 98 -11.06 -6.17 -1.53
C GLN A 98 -11.49 -7.12 -0.41
N LYS A 99 -10.84 -8.28 -0.29
CA LYS A 99 -11.08 -9.24 0.81
C LYS A 99 -10.82 -8.61 2.19
N ALA A 100 -9.83 -7.73 2.30
CA ALA A 100 -9.54 -6.99 3.53
C ALA A 100 -10.58 -5.90 3.84
N GLY A 101 -11.49 -5.58 2.91
CA GLY A 101 -12.56 -4.60 3.11
C GLY A 101 -12.07 -3.16 3.20
N VAL A 102 -10.95 -2.83 2.53
CA VAL A 102 -10.32 -1.50 2.62
C VAL A 102 -10.16 -0.79 1.28
N GLU A 103 -10.69 -1.35 0.19
CA GLU A 103 -10.64 -0.75 -1.16
C GLU A 103 -11.22 0.66 -1.19
N HIS A 104 -12.28 0.93 -0.42
CA HIS A 104 -12.95 2.24 -0.36
C HIS A 104 -12.07 3.39 0.14
N LYS A 105 -10.91 3.07 0.73
CA LYS A 105 -9.90 4.05 1.15
C LYS A 105 -8.96 4.46 0.02
N ILE A 106 -8.90 3.70 -1.07
CA ILE A 106 -7.86 3.80 -2.09
C ILE A 106 -8.41 4.46 -3.35
N ASN A 107 -7.76 5.54 -3.77
CA ASN A 107 -7.90 6.13 -5.09
C ASN A 107 -6.64 5.82 -5.90
N PHE A 108 -6.69 4.77 -6.71
CA PHE A 108 -5.58 4.38 -7.59
C PHE A 108 -5.60 5.19 -8.89
N ILE A 109 -4.45 5.76 -9.26
CA ILE A 109 -4.26 6.57 -10.44
C ILE A 109 -3.15 5.94 -11.28
N GLU A 110 -3.53 5.43 -12.46
CA GLU A 110 -2.58 4.92 -13.45
C GLU A 110 -1.90 6.10 -14.15
N SER A 111 -0.71 6.48 -13.66
CA SER A 111 0.03 7.63 -14.19
C SER A 111 1.49 7.65 -13.73
N ASP A 112 2.31 8.42 -14.42
CA ASP A 112 3.55 8.92 -13.83
C ASP A 112 3.23 9.83 -12.64
N ALA A 113 4.07 9.83 -11.60
CA ALA A 113 3.78 10.58 -10.39
C ALA A 113 3.84 12.10 -10.57
N LEU A 114 4.77 12.60 -11.40
CA LEU A 114 5.04 14.04 -11.53
C LEU A 114 3.83 14.86 -11.99
N PRO A 115 3.08 14.47 -13.05
CA PRO A 115 1.85 15.18 -13.44
C PRO A 115 0.84 15.29 -12.29
N ILE A 116 0.57 14.18 -11.59
CA ILE A 116 -0.41 14.14 -10.50
C ILE A 116 0.04 15.02 -9.33
N LEU A 117 1.33 14.98 -8.98
CA LEU A 117 1.88 15.85 -7.93
C LEU A 117 1.76 17.34 -8.28
N ASN A 118 2.01 17.71 -9.55
CA ASN A 118 1.82 19.09 -10.00
C ASN A 118 0.36 19.52 -9.92
N ASP A 119 -0.57 18.65 -10.29
CA ASP A 119 -2.01 18.93 -10.20
C ASP A 119 -2.47 19.09 -8.75
N LEU A 120 -1.97 18.29 -7.82
CA LEU A 120 -2.28 18.38 -6.39
C LEU A 120 -1.77 19.69 -5.75
N ILE A 121 -0.64 20.21 -6.21
CA ILE A 121 -0.10 21.50 -5.73
C ILE A 121 -0.88 22.68 -6.32
N THR A 122 -1.28 22.57 -7.59
CA THR A 122 -1.93 23.67 -8.33
C THR A 122 -3.42 23.78 -7.99
N ASN A 123 -4.08 22.66 -7.69
CA ASN A 123 -5.51 22.59 -7.41
C ASN A 123 -5.78 22.13 -5.97
N VAL A 124 -5.80 23.09 -5.04
CA VAL A 124 -6.01 22.86 -3.59
C VAL A 124 -7.35 22.15 -3.28
N SER A 125 -8.32 22.16 -4.21
CA SER A 125 -9.59 21.44 -4.06
C SER A 125 -9.44 19.92 -3.94
N PHE A 126 -8.41 19.32 -4.55
CA PHE A 126 -8.18 17.87 -4.47
C PHE A 126 -7.80 17.39 -3.06
N LEU A 127 -7.26 18.26 -2.21
CA LEU A 127 -6.90 17.92 -0.83
C LEU A 127 -8.13 17.86 0.10
N HIS A 128 -9.23 18.52 -0.27
CA HIS A 128 -10.45 18.53 0.53
C HIS A 128 -11.36 17.32 0.25
N ASP A 129 -11.39 16.86 -1.01
CA ASP A 129 -12.31 15.80 -1.47
C ASP A 129 -11.72 14.38 -1.44
N ALA A 130 -10.40 14.24 -1.24
CA ALA A 130 -9.73 12.95 -1.06
C ALA A 130 -10.05 12.35 0.31
#